data_AF-A0A6A6IRF2-F1
#
_entry.id   AF-A0A6A6IRF2-F1
#
_cell.length_a   1.000
_cell.length_b   1.000
_cell.length_c   1.000
_cell.angle_alpha   90.00
_cell.angle_beta   90.00
_cell.angle_gamma   90.00
#
_symmetry.space_group_name_H-M   'P 1'
#
loop_
_entity.id
_entity.type
_entity.pdbx_description
1 polymer ?
#
loop_
_entity_poly.entity_id
_entity_poly.type
_entity_poly.pdbx_seq_one_letter_code
_entity_poly.pdbx_strand_id
1 'polypeptide(L)'
;MVFEHVSDAQAAVAVGLLTVLAGYIGSDIAPDTLIERMLWPQRSNNGFGARSTLKYACLLPAGGPLHRLALKTMDTFFKHSLHKGAGRGHMLGTAFFPDTGIAYKMHPGNGQPAEDELVRNGLLVRILKCIPYIASDSNDDQAATTRVRQQITVSHLELFNFETIPPQGAITLDDDVVNAKTLFAIVATELPAIILALLVSATWSSLAGLLFLAPLVLKVVAALTTIEREDLIIPHDREKASWDDVAMHPKFEIHIPGEGFQVVSGPAELVLPFFRHYGHPIRCRWREITQMLIIAATGFCYPTTAALMVLFMPLQVQTVWAAYQVYVIFAMLAARYGEGELWGTTEERVGKALVESEKYAGEGMVVLKNRTGEMVGMRLKRTVHGSYSAGKTQVARIVSS
;
A
#
# COMPACT_ATOMS: atom_id res chain seq x y z
N MET A 1 10.10 49.37 -12.09
CA MET A 1 8.66 49.44 -11.77
C MET A 1 8.10 48.05 -12.01
N VAL A 2 7.71 47.22 -11.04
CA VAL A 2 7.33 47.41 -9.64
C VAL A 2 7.72 46.12 -8.91
N PHE A 3 8.74 46.16 -8.07
CA PHE A 3 8.88 45.26 -6.93
C PHE A 3 9.51 46.14 -5.86
N GLU A 4 8.65 46.94 -5.23
CA GLU A 4 8.98 47.62 -3.99
C GLU A 4 9.54 46.61 -3.00
N HIS A 5 10.54 47.03 -2.22
CA HIS A 5 11.08 46.30 -1.10
C HIS A 5 9.94 45.86 -0.18
N VAL A 6 9.51 44.60 -0.32
CA VAL A 6 8.75 43.92 0.70
C VAL A 6 9.65 43.94 1.93
N SER A 7 9.22 44.64 2.97
CA SER A 7 9.97 44.63 4.24
C SER A 7 10.05 43.20 4.75
N ASP A 8 11.15 42.83 5.40
CA ASP A 8 11.34 41.46 5.94
C ASP A 8 10.14 41.02 6.82
N ALA A 9 9.48 41.96 7.49
CA ALA A 9 8.27 41.72 8.25
C ALA A 9 7.08 41.28 7.37
N GLN A 10 6.85 41.95 6.24
CA GLN A 10 5.80 41.56 5.29
C GLN A 10 6.11 40.20 4.63
N ALA A 11 7.39 39.95 4.33
CA ALA A 11 7.82 38.66 3.80
C ALA A 11 7.60 37.52 4.82
N ALA A 12 7.93 37.73 6.09
CA ALA A 12 7.68 36.76 7.15
C ALA A 12 6.18 36.46 7.33
N VAL A 13 5.33 37.49 7.28
CA VAL A 13 3.87 37.32 7.32
C VAL A 13 3.37 36.52 6.12
N ALA A 14 3.86 36.82 4.91
CA ALA A 14 3.47 36.08 3.71
C ALA A 14 3.88 34.60 3.79
N VAL A 15 5.10 34.29 4.26
CA VAL A 15 5.58 32.91 4.46
C VAL A 15 4.76 32.20 5.54
N GLY A 16 4.39 32.89 6.62
CA GLY A 16 3.51 32.37 7.65
C GLY A 16 2.11 32.04 7.13
N LEU A 17 1.52 32.91 6.30
CA LEU A 17 0.22 32.67 5.66
C LEU A 17 0.28 31.49 4.68
N LEU A 18 1.32 31.43 3.84
CA LEU A 18 1.54 30.32 2.92
C LEU A 18 1.65 28.98 3.69
N THR A 19 2.34 29.00 4.82
CA THR A 19 2.45 27.86 5.73
C THR A 19 1.08 27.41 6.21
N VAL A 20 0.26 28.30 6.78
CA VAL A 20 -1.07 27.92 7.28
C VAL A 20 -1.96 27.36 6.17
N LEU A 21 -1.94 27.98 4.98
CA LEU A 21 -2.68 27.51 3.81
C LEU A 21 -2.20 26.13 3.34
N ALA A 22 -0.89 25.92 3.28
CA ALA A 22 -0.29 24.63 2.98
C ALA A 22 -0.76 23.56 3.99
N GLY A 23 -0.82 23.92 5.27
CA GLY A 23 -1.35 23.06 6.33
C GLY A 23 -2.78 22.61 6.04
N TYR A 24 -3.68 23.55 5.80
CA TYR A 24 -5.09 23.26 5.52
C TYR A 24 -5.26 22.38 4.27
N ILE A 25 -4.71 22.83 3.13
CA ILE A 25 -4.86 22.13 1.83
C ILE A 25 -4.17 20.77 1.85
N GLY A 26 -2.95 20.71 2.36
CA GLY A 26 -2.16 19.48 2.34
C GLY A 26 -2.76 18.38 3.22
N SER A 27 -3.44 18.76 4.32
CA SER A 27 -4.11 17.79 5.20
C SER A 27 -5.29 17.06 4.54
N ASP A 28 -5.89 17.66 3.52
CA ASP A 28 -6.96 17.05 2.72
C ASP A 28 -6.42 16.19 1.57
N ILE A 29 -5.22 16.51 1.09
CA ILE A 29 -4.54 15.80 0.01
C ILE A 29 -3.90 14.51 0.51
N ALA A 30 -3.43 14.47 1.75
CA ALA A 30 -2.75 13.31 2.33
C ALA A 30 -3.51 11.99 2.08
N PRO A 31 -2.92 11.02 1.36
CA PRO A 31 -3.58 9.74 1.09
C PRO A 31 -3.81 8.93 2.36
N ASP A 32 -4.97 8.28 2.45
CA ASP A 32 -5.39 7.52 3.65
C ASP A 32 -4.42 6.39 4.01
N THR A 33 -3.68 5.86 3.04
CA THR A 33 -2.72 4.76 3.22
C THR A 33 -1.37 5.20 3.80
N LEU A 34 -1.07 6.50 3.93
CA LEU A 34 0.21 6.96 4.50
C LEU A 34 0.43 6.45 5.93
N ILE A 35 -0.62 6.47 6.75
CA ILE A 35 -0.54 5.97 8.12
C ILE A 35 -0.40 4.45 8.11
N GLU A 36 -1.18 3.71 7.31
CA GLU A 36 -1.00 2.26 7.14
C GLU A 36 0.45 1.91 6.79
N ARG A 37 1.06 2.66 5.87
CA ARG A 37 2.45 2.47 5.45
C ARG A 37 3.48 2.72 6.54
N MET A 38 3.21 3.70 7.41
CA MET A 38 4.05 3.99 8.57
C MET A 38 3.92 2.90 9.64
N LEU A 39 2.72 2.37 9.85
CA LEU A 39 2.42 1.35 10.87
C LEU A 39 2.83 -0.06 10.45
N TRP A 40 2.97 -0.33 9.15
CA TRP A 40 3.40 -1.62 8.61
C TRP A 40 4.44 -1.45 7.49
N PRO A 41 5.66 -1.03 7.85
CA PRO A 41 6.69 -0.71 6.88
C PRO A 41 7.27 -1.94 6.17
N GLN A 42 7.22 -3.14 6.76
CA GLN A 42 7.73 -4.38 6.18
C GLN A 42 6.96 -4.73 4.90
N ARG A 43 5.62 -4.77 4.96
CA ARG A 43 4.77 -4.94 3.78
C ARG A 43 4.88 -3.77 2.81
N SER A 44 4.92 -2.54 3.32
CA SER A 44 4.89 -1.34 2.49
C SER A 44 6.17 -1.06 1.71
N ASN A 45 7.29 -1.68 2.11
CA ASN A 45 8.61 -1.49 1.50
C ASN A 45 9.25 -2.80 1.01
N ASN A 46 8.52 -3.92 1.01
CA ASN A 46 9.05 -5.21 0.54
C ASN A 46 9.43 -5.17 -0.95
N GLY A 47 8.75 -4.35 -1.76
CA GLY A 47 9.06 -4.08 -3.17
C GLY A 47 10.19 -3.07 -3.41
N PHE A 48 10.79 -2.50 -2.36
CA PHE A 48 11.85 -1.49 -2.51
C PHE A 48 13.08 -2.06 -3.25
N GLY A 49 13.65 -1.26 -4.15
CA GLY A 49 14.90 -1.57 -4.84
C GLY A 49 15.62 -0.30 -5.30
N ALA A 50 16.87 -0.44 -5.73
CA ALA A 50 17.71 0.70 -6.13
C ALA A 50 17.09 1.56 -7.25
N ARG A 51 16.37 0.93 -8.19
CA ARG A 51 15.71 1.63 -9.30
C ARG A 51 14.52 2.49 -8.85
N SER A 52 13.90 2.17 -7.72
CA SER A 52 12.75 2.91 -7.17
C SER A 52 13.14 3.96 -6.13
N THR A 53 14.40 4.04 -5.72
CA THR A 53 14.88 4.96 -4.66
C THR A 53 14.50 6.40 -4.93
N LEU A 54 14.74 6.90 -6.16
CA LEU A 54 14.42 8.28 -6.52
C LEU A 54 12.91 8.56 -6.44
N LYS A 55 12.08 7.62 -6.93
CA LYS A 55 10.62 7.72 -6.85
C LYS A 55 10.16 7.85 -5.40
N TYR A 56 10.76 7.09 -4.48
CA TYR A 56 10.38 7.08 -3.07
C TYR A 56 10.83 8.35 -2.37
N ALA A 57 12.08 8.77 -2.60
CA ALA A 57 12.61 10.01 -2.09
C ALA A 57 11.76 11.19 -2.53
N CYS A 58 11.36 11.24 -3.81
CA CYS A 58 10.67 12.40 -4.35
C CYS A 58 9.17 12.42 -4.03
N LEU A 59 8.51 11.28 -3.83
CA LEU A 59 7.04 11.21 -3.84
C LEU A 59 6.41 10.65 -2.56
N LEU A 60 7.19 10.06 -1.64
CA LEU A 60 6.69 9.47 -0.40
C LEU A 60 7.23 10.10 0.92
N PRO A 61 7.64 11.39 0.99
CA PRO A 61 8.02 12.01 2.25
C PRO A 61 6.80 12.18 3.17
N ALA A 62 6.98 12.00 4.47
CA ALA A 62 5.93 12.14 5.49
C ALA A 62 6.06 13.44 6.31
N GLY A 63 6.93 14.37 5.91
CA GLY A 63 7.12 15.66 6.60
C GLY A 63 6.04 16.72 6.35
N GLY A 64 4.99 16.36 5.64
CA GLY A 64 3.89 17.24 5.27
C GLY A 64 2.82 17.40 6.36
N PRO A 65 1.77 18.18 6.06
CA PRO A 65 0.64 18.35 6.96
C PRO A 65 -0.25 17.10 7.01
N LEU A 66 -0.02 16.24 8.00
CA LEU A 66 -0.76 14.98 8.20
C LEU A 66 -1.80 15.03 9.33
N HIS A 67 -2.03 16.20 9.93
CA HIS A 67 -2.85 16.35 11.14
C HIS A 67 -4.29 15.86 10.98
N ARG A 68 -4.97 16.19 9.86
CA ARG A 68 -6.33 15.70 9.60
C ARG A 68 -6.40 14.18 9.47
N LEU A 69 -5.46 13.58 8.74
CA LEU A 69 -5.36 12.13 8.57
C LEU A 69 -5.07 11.41 9.90
N ALA A 70 -4.18 11.97 10.72
CA ALA A 70 -3.88 11.46 12.05
C ALA A 70 -5.11 11.49 12.97
N LEU A 71 -5.84 12.63 13.00
CA LEU A 71 -7.08 12.75 13.77
C LEU A 71 -8.15 11.75 13.31
N LYS A 72 -8.39 11.64 12.00
CA LYS A 72 -9.32 10.65 11.42
C LYS A 72 -8.94 9.21 11.82
N THR A 73 -7.63 8.90 11.84
CA THR A 73 -7.15 7.58 12.27
C THR A 73 -7.39 7.35 13.75
N MET A 74 -7.08 8.34 14.60
CA MET A 74 -7.35 8.26 16.03
C MET A 74 -8.85 8.11 16.32
N ASP A 75 -9.71 8.91 15.70
CA ASP A 75 -11.17 8.80 15.82
C ASP A 75 -11.64 7.39 15.45
N THR A 76 -11.06 6.80 14.41
CA THR A 76 -11.35 5.42 14.00
C THR A 76 -10.97 4.44 15.11
N PHE A 77 -9.80 4.58 15.74
CA PHE A 77 -9.42 3.77 16.90
C PHE A 77 -10.35 3.94 18.10
N PHE A 78 -10.84 5.17 18.35
CA PHE A 78 -11.82 5.44 19.40
C PHE A 78 -13.16 4.77 19.11
N LYS A 79 -13.68 4.92 17.89
CA LYS A 79 -14.92 4.25 17.43
C LYS A 79 -14.84 2.73 17.60
N HIS A 80 -13.68 2.16 17.30
CA HIS A 80 -13.42 0.72 17.41
C HIS A 80 -13.06 0.28 18.84
N SER A 81 -13.17 1.16 19.84
CA SER A 81 -12.92 0.89 21.25
C SER A 81 -11.50 0.40 21.58
N LEU A 82 -10.50 0.66 20.72
CA LEU A 82 -9.12 0.23 20.95
C LEU A 82 -8.43 0.95 22.13
N HIS A 83 -8.96 2.10 22.55
CA HIS A 83 -8.50 2.83 23.72
C HIS A 83 -8.89 2.17 25.06
N LYS A 84 -9.91 1.29 25.10
CA LYS A 84 -10.53 0.79 26.33
C LYS A 84 -9.72 -0.24 27.14
N GLY A 85 -8.54 -0.63 26.67
CA GLY A 85 -7.63 -1.55 27.36
C GLY A 85 -7.19 -2.74 26.52
N ALA A 86 -6.35 -3.60 27.11
CA ALA A 86 -5.83 -4.79 26.44
C ALA A 86 -6.97 -5.74 26.03
N GLY A 87 -6.93 -6.24 24.80
CA GLY A 87 -7.92 -7.18 24.26
C GLY A 87 -9.32 -6.61 24.03
N ARG A 88 -9.55 -5.31 24.22
CA ARG A 88 -10.86 -4.66 23.99
C ARG A 88 -10.89 -3.95 22.63
N GLY A 89 -12.08 -3.94 22.02
CA GLY A 89 -12.29 -3.41 20.67
C GLY A 89 -11.83 -4.36 19.56
N HIS A 90 -12.07 -3.99 18.30
CA HIS A 90 -11.64 -4.76 17.12
C HIS A 90 -10.74 -3.92 16.22
N MET A 91 -9.75 -4.55 15.58
CA MET A 91 -8.78 -3.86 14.72
C MET A 91 -9.22 -3.79 13.25
N LEU A 92 -10.18 -4.63 12.84
CA LEU A 92 -10.75 -4.59 11.49
C LEU A 92 -11.41 -3.24 11.23
N GLY A 93 -11.13 -2.62 10.08
CA GLY A 93 -11.62 -1.29 9.71
C GLY A 93 -10.77 -0.15 10.25
N THR A 94 -9.63 -0.46 10.88
CA THR A 94 -8.70 0.55 11.43
C THR A 94 -7.38 0.55 10.67
N ALA A 95 -6.50 1.53 10.91
CA ALA A 95 -5.17 1.55 10.29
C ALA A 95 -4.29 0.35 10.69
N PHE A 96 -4.63 -0.40 11.75
CA PHE A 96 -3.95 -1.66 12.08
C PHE A 96 -4.41 -2.82 11.22
N PHE A 97 -5.65 -2.82 10.76
CA PHE A 97 -6.17 -3.87 9.87
C PHE A 97 -7.25 -3.26 8.98
N PRO A 98 -6.85 -2.65 7.85
CA PRO A 98 -7.78 -1.95 6.98
C PRO A 98 -8.78 -2.92 6.39
N ASP A 99 -10.03 -2.47 6.29
CA ASP A 99 -11.06 -3.18 5.57
C ASP A 99 -11.11 -2.65 4.14
N THR A 100 -11.04 -3.56 3.16
CA THR A 100 -11.11 -3.17 1.74
C THR A 100 -12.55 -2.91 1.29
N GLY A 101 -13.55 -3.41 2.04
CA GLY A 101 -14.96 -3.35 1.67
C GLY A 101 -15.30 -4.16 0.42
N ILE A 102 -14.35 -4.96 -0.10
CA ILE A 102 -14.53 -5.78 -1.29
C ILE A 102 -15.03 -7.15 -0.84
N ALA A 103 -16.10 -7.63 -1.47
CA ALA A 103 -16.64 -8.95 -1.24
C ALA A 103 -16.19 -9.94 -2.30
N TYR A 104 -16.16 -11.21 -1.93
CA TYR A 104 -15.98 -12.33 -2.85
C TYR A 104 -17.20 -13.24 -2.77
N LYS A 105 -17.53 -13.85 -3.91
CA LYS A 105 -18.55 -14.88 -4.03
C LYS A 105 -17.88 -16.23 -4.26
N MET A 106 -18.09 -17.16 -3.33
CA MET A 106 -17.52 -18.51 -3.45
C MET A 106 -18.45 -19.41 -4.24
N HIS A 107 -17.91 -20.03 -5.27
CA HIS A 107 -18.56 -21.06 -6.07
C HIS A 107 -17.89 -22.39 -5.71
N PRO A 108 -18.52 -23.20 -4.82
CA PRO A 108 -18.01 -24.55 -4.55
C PRO A 108 -18.16 -25.37 -5.84
N GLY A 109 -17.10 -26.04 -6.29
CA GLY A 109 -17.08 -26.77 -7.57
C GLY A 109 -18.28 -27.70 -7.78
N ASN A 110 -18.87 -28.21 -6.70
CA ASN A 110 -20.09 -29.03 -6.70
C ASN A 110 -21.18 -28.51 -5.73
N GLY A 111 -21.65 -27.26 -5.88
CA GLY A 111 -22.74 -26.74 -5.04
C GLY A 111 -23.33 -25.40 -5.46
N GLN A 112 -24.32 -24.94 -4.68
CA GLN A 112 -24.85 -23.57 -4.81
C GLN A 112 -23.77 -22.57 -4.38
N PRO A 113 -23.67 -21.41 -5.05
CA PRO A 113 -22.75 -20.37 -4.62
C PRO A 113 -23.06 -19.94 -3.18
N ALA A 114 -22.02 -19.79 -2.37
CA ALA A 114 -22.15 -19.26 -1.03
C ALA A 114 -22.49 -17.76 -1.07
N GLU A 115 -22.99 -17.24 0.06
CA GLU A 115 -23.24 -15.82 0.24
C GLU A 115 -21.95 -15.00 0.10
N ASP A 116 -22.13 -13.72 -0.26
CA ASP A 116 -21.03 -12.79 -0.43
C ASP A 116 -20.32 -12.58 0.93
N GLU A 117 -19.03 -12.88 0.97
CA GLU A 117 -18.19 -12.67 2.15
C GLU A 117 -17.16 -11.56 1.90
N LEU A 118 -16.80 -10.82 2.95
CA LEU A 118 -15.82 -9.74 2.84
C LEU A 118 -14.37 -10.28 2.77
N VAL A 119 -13.60 -9.71 1.85
CA VAL A 119 -12.15 -9.88 1.78
C VAL A 119 -11.48 -9.00 2.85
N ARG A 120 -10.99 -9.63 3.91
CA ARG A 120 -10.24 -8.98 4.98
C ARG A 120 -8.79 -8.80 4.52
N ASN A 121 -8.20 -7.62 4.72
CA ASN A 121 -6.86 -7.21 4.25
C ASN A 121 -6.67 -7.09 2.72
N GLY A 122 -7.26 -7.99 1.93
CA GLY A 122 -7.29 -7.89 0.47
C GLY A 122 -5.93 -7.95 -0.21
N LEU A 123 -4.98 -8.74 0.29
CA LEU A 123 -3.66 -8.90 -0.34
C LEU A 123 -3.78 -9.31 -1.81
N LEU A 124 -4.51 -10.41 -2.10
CA LEU A 124 -4.69 -10.90 -3.47
C LEU A 124 -5.41 -9.87 -4.35
N VAL A 125 -6.43 -9.20 -3.79
CA VAL A 125 -7.16 -8.12 -4.46
C VAL A 125 -6.20 -6.98 -4.84
N ARG A 126 -5.40 -6.50 -3.88
CA ARG A 126 -4.38 -5.45 -4.08
C ARG A 126 -3.28 -5.87 -5.07
N ILE A 127 -2.87 -7.15 -5.06
CA ILE A 127 -1.97 -7.72 -6.09
C ILE A 127 -2.60 -7.59 -7.47
N LEU A 128 -3.88 -7.95 -7.60
CA LEU A 128 -4.59 -7.89 -8.87
C LEU A 128 -4.80 -6.44 -9.34
N LYS A 129 -4.95 -5.47 -8.42
CA LYS A 129 -4.95 -4.04 -8.75
C LYS A 129 -3.64 -3.56 -9.38
N CYS A 130 -2.51 -4.10 -8.93
CA CYS A 130 -1.18 -3.75 -9.45
C CYS A 130 -0.91 -4.20 -10.89
N ILE A 131 -1.81 -4.99 -11.47
CA ILE A 131 -1.63 -5.60 -12.79
C ILE A 131 -2.13 -4.62 -13.85
N PRO A 132 -1.25 -4.12 -14.74
CA PRO A 132 -1.62 -3.11 -15.72
C PRO A 132 -2.60 -3.67 -16.74
N TYR A 133 -3.47 -2.81 -17.25
CA TYR A 133 -4.39 -3.13 -18.32
C TYR A 133 -3.64 -3.60 -19.58
N ILE A 134 -3.98 -4.78 -20.13
CA ILE A 134 -3.52 -5.18 -21.47
C ILE A 134 -4.44 -4.50 -22.48
N ALA A 135 -3.92 -3.54 -23.24
CA ALA A 135 -4.55 -3.19 -24.50
C ALA A 135 -4.43 -4.42 -25.40
N SER A 136 -5.56 -4.89 -25.93
CA SER A 136 -5.54 -5.99 -26.90
C SER A 136 -4.69 -5.55 -28.09
N ASP A 137 -3.51 -6.15 -28.27
CA ASP A 137 -2.79 -6.11 -29.55
C ASP A 137 -3.60 -6.96 -30.52
N SER A 138 -4.69 -6.40 -31.02
CA SER A 138 -5.48 -7.01 -32.08
C SER A 138 -4.68 -6.91 -33.39
N ASN A 139 -3.79 -7.89 -33.60
CA ASN A 139 -3.39 -8.35 -34.94
C ASN A 139 -4.52 -9.15 -35.63
N ASP A 140 -5.70 -9.23 -35.02
CA ASP A 140 -6.91 -9.65 -35.71
C ASP A 140 -7.46 -8.48 -36.53
N ASP A 141 -7.16 -8.50 -37.83
CA ASP A 141 -7.70 -7.63 -38.90
C ASP A 141 -9.24 -7.59 -38.97
N GLN A 142 -9.96 -8.27 -38.07
CA GLN A 142 -11.42 -8.25 -37.94
C GLN A 142 -11.93 -7.30 -36.83
N ALA A 143 -11.10 -6.91 -35.86
CA ALA A 143 -11.51 -6.03 -34.76
C ALA A 143 -11.60 -4.54 -35.15
N ALA A 144 -11.03 -4.15 -36.29
CA ALA A 144 -10.99 -2.77 -36.77
C ALA A 144 -12.37 -2.18 -37.14
N THR A 145 -13.42 -2.99 -37.25
CA THR A 145 -14.75 -2.54 -37.70
C THR A 145 -15.75 -2.26 -36.58
N THR A 146 -15.47 -2.66 -35.32
CA THR A 146 -16.41 -2.43 -34.22
C THR A 146 -15.82 -1.47 -33.20
N ARG A 147 -16.34 -0.24 -33.13
CA ARG A 147 -15.96 0.75 -32.12
C ARG A 147 -16.37 0.23 -30.74
N VAL A 148 -15.47 -0.47 -30.06
CA VAL A 148 -15.71 -1.04 -28.74
C VAL A 148 -15.90 0.10 -27.74
N ARG A 149 -17.09 0.21 -27.14
CA ARG A 149 -17.46 1.28 -26.20
C ARG A 149 -16.69 1.19 -24.87
N GLN A 150 -16.35 -0.03 -24.47
CA GLN A 150 -15.60 -0.32 -23.26
C GLN A 150 -14.93 -1.69 -23.40
N GLN A 151 -13.67 -1.79 -23.00
CA GLN A 151 -12.99 -3.07 -22.87
C GLN A 151 -12.90 -3.44 -21.38
N ILE A 152 -13.06 -4.72 -21.08
CA ILE A 152 -13.06 -5.25 -19.72
C ILE A 152 -12.10 -6.42 -19.63
N THR A 153 -11.20 -6.35 -18.66
CA THR A 153 -10.26 -7.43 -18.34
C THR A 153 -10.94 -8.43 -17.42
N VAL A 154 -10.75 -9.71 -17.74
CA VAL A 154 -11.05 -10.83 -16.85
C VAL A 154 -9.72 -11.48 -16.47
N SER A 155 -9.37 -11.38 -15.18
CA SER A 155 -8.15 -11.96 -14.62
C SER A 155 -8.50 -13.24 -13.86
N HIS A 156 -7.83 -14.33 -14.21
CA HIS A 156 -7.94 -15.62 -13.54
C HIS A 156 -6.62 -15.93 -12.84
N LEU A 157 -6.68 -16.00 -11.51
CA LEU A 157 -5.53 -16.27 -10.65
C LEU A 157 -5.67 -17.67 -10.03
N GLU A 158 -4.73 -18.55 -10.34
CA GLU A 158 -4.67 -19.91 -9.82
C GLU A 158 -3.65 -19.97 -8.67
N LEU A 159 -4.05 -20.53 -7.52
CA LEU A 159 -3.24 -20.76 -6.33
C LEU A 159 -3.06 -22.26 -6.11
N PHE A 160 -1.83 -22.68 -5.82
CA PHE A 160 -1.50 -24.09 -5.59
C PHE A 160 -0.36 -24.25 -4.58
N ASN A 161 -0.30 -25.40 -3.91
CA ASN A 161 0.81 -25.74 -3.02
C ASN A 161 2.08 -25.98 -3.84
N PHE A 162 3.20 -25.44 -3.37
CA PHE A 162 4.49 -25.57 -4.04
C PHE A 162 5.49 -26.30 -3.13
N GLU A 163 5.85 -27.53 -3.48
CA GLU A 163 6.65 -28.41 -2.60
C GLU A 163 8.14 -28.51 -2.99
N THR A 164 8.55 -27.95 -4.13
CA THR A 164 9.95 -28.05 -4.58
C THR A 164 10.85 -27.01 -3.92
N ILE A 165 12.16 -27.22 -3.95
CA ILE A 165 13.18 -26.28 -3.45
C ILE A 165 12.84 -24.87 -3.97
N PRO A 166 12.85 -23.83 -3.10
CA PRO A 166 12.48 -22.48 -3.50
C PRO A 166 13.26 -22.08 -4.75
N PRO A 167 12.58 -21.81 -5.87
CA PRO A 167 13.28 -21.37 -7.07
C PRO A 167 14.01 -20.07 -6.74
N GLN A 168 15.13 -19.83 -7.41
CA GLN A 168 15.79 -18.54 -7.35
C GLN A 168 14.77 -17.46 -7.77
N GLY A 169 14.34 -16.64 -6.81
CA GLY A 169 13.33 -15.60 -7.05
C GLY A 169 12.01 -15.75 -6.27
N ALA A 170 11.84 -16.75 -5.40
CA ALA A 170 10.68 -16.82 -4.51
C ALA A 170 10.51 -15.53 -3.69
N ILE A 171 9.28 -15.02 -3.62
CA ILE A 171 8.96 -13.75 -2.95
C ILE A 171 8.51 -14.04 -1.52
N THR A 172 9.27 -13.56 -0.54
CA THR A 172 8.83 -13.57 0.86
C THR A 172 7.67 -12.58 1.06
N LEU A 173 6.55 -13.05 1.60
CA LEU A 173 5.35 -12.24 1.82
C LEU A 173 5.52 -11.22 2.95
N ASP A 174 6.07 -11.65 4.08
CA ASP A 174 6.40 -10.80 5.22
C ASP A 174 7.68 -11.28 5.91
N ASP A 175 8.51 -10.32 6.31
CA ASP A 175 9.54 -10.52 7.32
C ASP A 175 8.99 -9.99 8.65
N ASP A 176 8.98 -10.81 9.71
CA ASP A 176 8.57 -10.36 11.06
C ASP A 176 9.47 -9.25 11.62
N VAL A 177 10.73 -9.27 11.19
CA VAL A 177 11.77 -8.41 11.71
C VAL A 177 11.99 -7.28 10.72
N VAL A 178 12.12 -6.06 11.26
CA VAL A 178 12.57 -4.91 10.49
C VAL A 178 13.96 -5.24 9.92
N ASN A 179 13.99 -5.59 8.64
CA ASN A 179 15.23 -5.89 7.94
C ASN A 179 15.96 -4.60 7.53
N ALA A 180 17.24 -4.71 7.19
CA ALA A 180 18.04 -3.56 6.74
C ALA A 180 17.40 -2.86 5.52
N LYS A 181 16.77 -3.65 4.63
CA LYS A 181 16.05 -3.15 3.46
C LYS A 181 14.92 -2.18 3.83
N THR A 182 14.14 -2.51 4.86
CA THR A 182 13.04 -1.67 5.36
C THR A 182 13.59 -0.37 5.94
N LEU A 183 14.69 -0.43 6.69
CA LEU A 183 15.35 0.77 7.22
C LEU A 183 15.89 1.66 6.09
N PHE A 184 16.55 1.08 5.08
CA PHE A 184 17.00 1.84 3.90
C PHE A 184 15.85 2.47 3.15
N ALA A 185 14.72 1.77 3.00
CA ALA A 185 13.53 2.32 2.37
C ALA A 185 12.96 3.51 3.17
N ILE A 186 12.88 3.40 4.50
CA ILE A 186 12.44 4.49 5.38
C ILE A 186 13.34 5.72 5.19
N VAL A 187 14.66 5.53 5.25
CA VAL A 187 15.63 6.61 5.02
C VAL A 187 15.49 7.21 3.63
N ALA A 188 15.31 6.36 2.61
CA ALA A 188 15.12 6.82 1.23
C ALA A 188 13.87 7.70 1.08
N THR A 189 12.76 7.37 1.74
CA THR A 189 11.53 8.20 1.68
C THR A 189 11.69 9.58 2.31
N GLU A 190 12.65 9.76 3.22
CA GLU A 190 12.91 11.03 3.89
C GLU A 190 14.19 11.72 3.41
N LEU A 191 14.77 11.26 2.30
CA LEU A 191 16.01 11.81 1.76
C LEU A 191 15.95 13.34 1.50
N PRO A 192 14.87 13.91 0.93
CA PRO A 192 14.78 15.36 0.77
C PRO A 192 14.82 16.11 2.11
N ALA A 193 14.15 15.59 3.14
CA ALA A 193 14.17 16.16 4.48
C ALA A 193 15.56 16.08 5.10
N ILE A 194 16.26 14.96 4.94
CA ILE A 194 17.65 14.79 5.40
C ILE A 194 18.59 15.80 4.74
N ILE A 195 18.50 15.94 3.42
CA ILE A 195 19.33 16.90 2.66
C ILE A 195 19.07 18.32 3.15
N LEU A 196 17.80 18.72 3.30
CA LEU A 196 17.45 20.05 3.80
C LEU A 196 17.89 20.26 5.25
N ALA A 197 17.77 19.24 6.11
CA ALA A 197 18.26 19.30 7.49
C ALA A 197 19.76 19.62 7.54
N LEU A 198 20.56 18.94 6.71
CA LEU A 198 22.00 19.16 6.61
C LEU A 198 22.33 20.54 6.06
N LEU A 199 21.67 20.96 4.97
CA LEU A 199 21.88 22.29 4.37
C LEU A 199 21.52 23.42 5.34
N VAL A 200 20.39 23.30 6.05
CA VAL A 200 19.96 24.29 7.03
C VAL A 200 20.94 24.37 8.20
N SER A 201 21.36 23.21 8.72
CA SER A 201 22.29 23.15 9.85
C SER A 201 23.67 23.67 9.47
N ALA A 202 24.17 23.36 8.28
CA ALA A 202 25.50 23.79 7.81
C ALA A 202 25.56 25.27 7.46
N THR A 203 24.49 25.81 6.84
CA THR A 203 24.50 27.19 6.32
C THR A 203 24.19 28.22 7.41
N TRP A 204 23.29 27.91 8.33
CA TRP A 204 22.85 28.84 9.38
C TRP A 204 23.31 28.43 10.80
N SER A 205 24.13 27.39 10.93
CA SER A 205 24.61 26.86 12.22
C SER A 205 23.48 26.66 13.25
N SER A 206 22.30 26.27 12.76
CA SER A 206 21.06 26.24 13.53
C SER A 206 20.60 24.81 13.78
N LEU A 207 20.15 24.54 15.00
CA LEU A 207 19.52 23.27 15.37
C LEU A 207 18.14 23.07 14.70
N ALA A 208 17.63 24.07 13.99
CA ALA A 208 16.38 24.00 13.23
C ALA A 208 16.35 22.87 12.21
N GLY A 209 17.51 22.47 11.67
CA GLY A 209 17.60 21.33 10.76
C GLY A 209 17.08 20.03 11.38
N LEU A 210 17.18 19.87 12.71
CA LEU A 210 16.65 18.69 13.42
C LEU A 210 15.12 18.58 13.30
N LEU A 211 14.40 19.69 13.13
CA LEU A 211 12.94 19.68 12.97
C LEU A 211 12.52 19.00 11.66
N PHE A 212 13.34 19.05 10.61
CA PHE A 212 13.09 18.34 9.36
C PHE A 212 13.21 16.82 9.51
N LEU A 213 13.94 16.34 10.51
CA LEU A 213 14.15 14.91 10.76
C LEU A 213 13.07 14.26 11.63
N ALA A 214 12.12 15.04 12.18
CA ALA A 214 11.06 14.50 13.02
C ALA A 214 10.25 13.37 12.35
N PRO A 215 9.84 13.45 11.07
CA PRO A 215 9.12 12.36 10.40
C PRO A 215 9.96 11.09 10.25
N LEU A 216 11.26 11.23 9.98
CA LEU A 216 12.19 10.12 9.91
C LEU A 216 12.28 9.39 11.25
N VAL A 217 12.44 10.13 12.34
CA VAL A 217 12.51 9.58 13.70
C VAL A 217 11.21 8.82 14.01
N LEU A 218 10.06 9.42 13.72
CA LEU A 218 8.76 8.77 13.92
C LEU A 218 8.62 7.48 13.10
N LYS A 219 9.02 7.48 11.82
CA LYS A 219 9.00 6.28 10.97
C LYS A 219 9.93 5.18 11.49
N VAL A 220 11.12 5.52 11.97
CA VAL A 220 12.06 4.55 12.54
C VAL A 220 11.50 3.96 13.83
N VAL A 221 10.97 4.79 14.73
CA VAL A 221 10.35 4.31 15.97
C VAL A 221 9.10 3.47 15.67
N ALA A 222 8.29 3.86 14.68
CA ALA A 222 7.15 3.08 14.21
C ALA A 222 7.58 1.71 13.71
N ALA A 223 8.63 1.64 12.88
CA ALA A 223 9.17 0.38 12.40
C ALA A 223 9.61 -0.54 13.55
N LEU A 224 10.39 -0.01 14.50
CA LEU A 224 10.90 -0.77 15.65
C LEU A 224 9.79 -1.24 16.61
N THR A 225 8.64 -0.56 16.61
CA THR A 225 7.51 -0.86 17.50
C THR A 225 6.29 -1.39 16.74
N THR A 226 6.49 -1.85 15.49
CA THR A 226 5.43 -2.37 14.62
C THR A 226 4.67 -3.50 15.29
N ILE A 227 3.33 -3.49 15.19
CA ILE A 227 2.50 -4.59 15.69
C ILE A 227 2.81 -5.85 14.88
N GLU A 228 3.11 -6.95 15.58
CA GLU A 228 3.30 -8.26 14.96
C GLU A 228 2.03 -8.73 14.27
N ARG A 229 2.18 -9.55 13.24
CA ARG A 229 1.05 -10.04 12.45
C ARG A 229 1.16 -11.54 12.24
N GLU A 230 0.00 -12.15 12.08
CA GLU A 230 -0.12 -13.56 11.71
C GLU A 230 0.41 -13.75 10.29
N ASP A 231 1.28 -14.75 10.17
CA ASP A 231 1.81 -15.20 8.88
C ASP A 231 0.73 -15.94 8.07
N LEU A 232 0.97 -16.11 6.78
CA LEU A 232 0.11 -16.93 5.94
C LEU A 232 0.18 -18.39 6.40
N ILE A 233 -0.96 -18.93 6.82
CA ILE A 233 -1.13 -20.36 7.12
C ILE A 233 -1.22 -21.10 5.78
N ILE A 234 -0.21 -21.91 5.47
CA ILE A 234 -0.22 -22.78 4.29
C ILE A 234 -0.41 -24.22 4.79
N PRO A 235 -1.49 -24.92 4.39
CA PRO A 235 -1.72 -26.30 4.81
C PRO A 235 -0.55 -27.20 4.37
N HIS A 236 -0.06 -28.02 5.29
CA HIS A 236 1.00 -29.01 5.06
C HIS A 236 0.50 -30.31 4.42
N ASP A 237 -0.78 -30.41 4.07
CA ASP A 237 -1.34 -31.68 3.64
C ASP A 237 -0.69 -32.16 2.34
N ARG A 238 -0.02 -33.32 2.49
CA ARG A 238 0.84 -34.03 1.54
C ARG A 238 0.06 -34.73 0.42
N GLU A 239 -1.26 -34.54 0.37
CA GLU A 239 -2.04 -35.04 -0.75
C GLU A 239 -1.75 -34.13 -1.93
N LYS A 240 -0.84 -34.61 -2.80
CA LYS A 240 -0.49 -34.07 -4.11
C LYS A 240 -1.71 -33.38 -4.71
N ALA A 241 -1.77 -32.05 -4.60
CA ALA A 241 -2.63 -31.25 -5.45
C ALA A 241 -2.04 -31.37 -6.86
N SER A 242 -2.38 -32.47 -7.53
CA SER A 242 -2.08 -32.66 -8.94
C SER A 242 -2.75 -31.51 -9.68
N TRP A 243 -2.04 -30.98 -10.66
CA TRP A 243 -2.52 -29.95 -11.57
C TRP A 243 -3.84 -30.34 -12.28
N ASP A 244 -4.20 -31.62 -12.25
CA ASP A 244 -5.31 -32.20 -13.01
C ASP A 244 -6.71 -31.95 -12.40
N ASP A 245 -6.83 -31.48 -11.14
CA ASP A 245 -8.12 -31.27 -10.46
C ASP A 245 -8.54 -29.79 -10.32
N VAL A 246 -8.05 -28.90 -11.19
CA VAL A 246 -8.41 -27.46 -11.19
C VAL A 246 -9.93 -27.24 -11.33
N ALA A 247 -10.63 -28.14 -12.03
CA ALA A 247 -12.08 -28.12 -12.19
C ALA A 247 -12.84 -28.38 -10.87
N MET A 248 -12.24 -29.16 -9.95
CA MET A 248 -12.85 -29.51 -8.65
C MET A 248 -12.60 -28.43 -7.58
N HIS A 249 -11.64 -27.53 -7.80
CA HIS A 249 -11.32 -26.50 -6.83
C HIS A 249 -12.40 -25.40 -6.76
N PRO A 250 -12.69 -24.90 -5.55
CA PRO A 250 -13.60 -23.77 -5.38
C PRO A 250 -13.04 -22.53 -6.06
N LYS A 251 -13.96 -21.70 -6.57
CA LYS A 251 -13.63 -20.48 -7.28
C LYS A 251 -14.23 -19.29 -6.56
N PHE A 252 -13.45 -18.24 -6.47
CA PHE A 252 -13.77 -17.04 -5.73
C PHE A 252 -13.87 -15.89 -6.73
N GLU A 253 -15.10 -15.50 -7.04
CA GLU A 253 -15.39 -14.39 -7.92
C GLU A 253 -15.30 -13.09 -7.11
N ILE A 254 -14.50 -12.15 -7.60
CA ILE A 254 -14.28 -10.84 -7.00
C ILE A 254 -14.58 -9.79 -8.06
N HIS A 255 -15.45 -8.85 -7.72
CA HIS A 255 -15.74 -7.72 -8.58
C HIS A 255 -15.10 -6.45 -8.02
N ILE A 256 -14.18 -5.87 -8.78
CA ILE A 256 -13.59 -4.57 -8.45
C ILE A 256 -14.09 -3.53 -9.44
N PRO A 257 -14.85 -2.52 -8.98
CA PRO A 257 -15.30 -1.43 -9.83
C PRO A 257 -14.11 -0.74 -10.52
N GLY A 258 -14.17 -0.59 -11.84
CA GLY A 258 -13.14 0.08 -12.64
C GLY A 258 -11.99 -0.80 -13.12
N GLU A 259 -11.72 -1.93 -12.46
CA GLU A 259 -10.57 -2.81 -12.80
C GLU A 259 -10.98 -4.10 -13.53
N GLY A 260 -12.27 -4.45 -13.51
CA GLY A 260 -12.83 -5.58 -14.26
C GLY A 260 -13.29 -6.72 -13.35
N PHE A 261 -13.23 -7.94 -13.88
CA PHE A 261 -13.62 -9.14 -13.14
C PHE A 261 -12.39 -9.96 -12.77
N GLN A 262 -12.37 -10.45 -11.54
CA GLN A 262 -11.29 -11.24 -11.01
C GLN A 262 -11.85 -12.56 -10.51
N VAL A 263 -11.20 -13.67 -10.89
CA VAL A 263 -11.55 -15.00 -10.41
C VAL A 263 -10.29 -15.60 -9.81
N VAL A 264 -10.36 -15.99 -8.55
CA VAL A 264 -9.29 -16.73 -7.87
C VAL A 264 -9.72 -18.20 -7.77
N SER A 265 -8.84 -19.13 -8.10
CA SER A 265 -9.11 -20.57 -8.05
C SER A 265 -8.01 -21.28 -7.28
N GLY A 266 -8.39 -22.26 -6.47
CA GLY A 266 -7.44 -23.07 -5.71
C GLY A 266 -8.12 -23.74 -4.51
N PRO A 267 -7.41 -24.61 -3.77
CA PRO A 267 -7.94 -25.24 -2.57
C PRO A 267 -8.46 -24.18 -1.58
N ALA A 268 -9.67 -24.37 -1.02
CA ALA A 268 -10.25 -23.40 -0.07
C ALA A 268 -9.31 -23.14 1.12
N GLU A 269 -8.63 -24.18 1.58
CA GLU A 269 -7.66 -24.11 2.67
C GLU A 269 -6.43 -23.25 2.34
N LEU A 270 -6.14 -23.03 1.07
CA LEU A 270 -5.05 -22.18 0.60
C LEU A 270 -5.53 -20.75 0.30
N VAL A 271 -6.71 -20.60 -0.33
CA VAL A 271 -7.22 -19.29 -0.74
C VAL A 271 -7.82 -18.50 0.43
N LEU A 272 -8.60 -19.15 1.30
CA LEU A 272 -9.29 -18.47 2.40
C LEU A 272 -8.33 -17.82 3.42
N PRO A 273 -7.16 -18.39 3.77
CA PRO A 273 -6.18 -17.70 4.60
C PRO A 273 -5.75 -16.34 4.05
N PHE A 274 -5.58 -16.19 2.73
CA PHE A 274 -5.28 -14.89 2.12
C PHE A 274 -6.40 -13.87 2.29
N PHE A 275 -7.66 -14.31 2.27
CA PHE A 275 -8.82 -13.43 2.41
C PHE A 275 -9.23 -13.17 3.86
N ARG A 276 -8.87 -14.05 4.80
CA ARG A 276 -9.39 -13.98 6.18
C ARG A 276 -8.33 -13.74 7.25
N HIS A 277 -7.12 -14.29 7.10
CA HIS A 277 -6.15 -14.41 8.20
C HIS A 277 -4.81 -13.71 7.93
N TYR A 278 -4.38 -13.64 6.67
CA TYR A 278 -3.09 -13.06 6.34
C TYR A 278 -2.95 -11.62 6.87
N GLY A 279 -1.88 -11.37 7.62
CA GLY A 279 -1.59 -10.04 8.15
C GLY A 279 -2.48 -9.62 9.32
N HIS A 280 -3.23 -10.55 9.92
CA HIS A 280 -4.06 -10.25 11.07
C HIS A 280 -3.18 -9.81 12.26
N PRO A 281 -3.46 -8.66 12.90
CA PRO A 281 -2.58 -8.13 13.94
C PRO A 281 -2.63 -8.95 15.23
N ILE A 282 -1.45 -9.34 15.72
CA ILE A 282 -1.25 -10.00 17.00
C ILE A 282 -1.29 -8.92 18.09
N ARG A 283 -2.30 -9.00 18.96
CA ARG A 283 -2.58 -7.98 19.98
C ARG A 283 -1.42 -7.87 20.96
N CYS A 284 -0.79 -6.70 21.00
CA CYS A 284 0.28 -6.41 21.94
C CYS A 284 0.08 -4.99 22.49
N ARG A 285 -0.35 -4.87 23.75
CA ARG A 285 -0.86 -3.60 24.27
C ARG A 285 0.15 -2.46 24.24
N TRP A 286 1.41 -2.73 24.57
CA TRP A 286 2.43 -1.70 24.55
C TRP A 286 2.71 -1.21 23.13
N ARG A 287 2.78 -2.10 22.13
CA ARG A 287 2.94 -1.74 20.72
C ARG A 287 1.74 -0.95 20.20
N GLU A 288 0.53 -1.38 20.54
CA GLU A 288 -0.70 -0.65 20.19
C GLU A 288 -0.67 0.79 20.71
N ILE A 289 -0.37 0.98 22.01
CA ILE A 289 -0.31 2.32 22.61
C ILE A 289 0.80 3.13 21.94
N THR A 290 2.00 2.56 21.76
CA THR A 290 3.11 3.27 21.12
C THR A 290 2.75 3.71 19.71
N GLN A 291 2.12 2.85 18.90
CA GLN A 291 1.66 3.21 17.55
C GLN A 291 0.57 4.28 17.56
N MET A 292 -0.37 4.25 18.51
CA MET A 292 -1.35 5.32 18.70
C MET A 292 -0.67 6.66 19.06
N LEU A 293 0.33 6.63 19.93
CA LEU A 293 1.12 7.80 20.29
C LEU A 293 1.93 8.33 19.10
N ILE A 294 2.49 7.45 18.26
CA ILE A 294 3.18 7.85 17.03
C ILE A 294 2.20 8.55 16.09
N ILE A 295 0.99 8.03 15.88
CA ILE A 295 -0.02 8.69 15.03
C ILE A 295 -0.37 10.07 15.58
N ALA A 296 -0.59 10.19 16.88
CA ALA A 296 -0.82 11.47 17.53
C ALA A 296 0.37 12.43 17.32
N ALA A 297 1.60 11.95 17.54
CA ALA A 297 2.82 12.73 17.33
C ALA A 297 2.98 13.17 15.88
N THR A 298 2.70 12.30 14.90
CA THR A 298 2.67 12.63 13.47
C THR A 298 1.65 13.74 13.19
N GLY A 299 0.48 13.69 13.82
CA GLY A 299 -0.53 14.74 13.70
C GLY A 299 -0.07 16.09 14.28
N PHE A 300 0.64 16.08 15.41
CA PHE A 300 1.18 17.30 16.03
C PHE A 300 2.48 17.79 15.41
N CYS A 301 3.19 16.96 14.64
CA CYS A 301 4.49 17.29 14.06
C CYS A 301 4.42 18.55 13.19
N TYR A 302 3.45 18.62 12.27
CA TYR A 302 3.29 19.77 11.38
C TYR A 302 2.97 21.07 12.13
N PRO A 303 1.90 21.19 12.93
CA PRO A 303 1.58 22.46 13.60
C PRO A 303 2.68 22.90 14.57
N THR A 304 3.33 21.97 15.25
CA THR A 304 4.43 22.29 16.17
C THR A 304 5.65 22.81 15.42
N THR A 305 6.06 22.11 14.36
CA THR A 305 7.21 22.56 13.54
C THR A 305 6.90 23.88 12.83
N ALA A 306 5.68 24.07 12.33
CA ALA A 306 5.23 25.33 11.73
C ALA A 306 5.33 26.49 12.72
N ALA A 307 4.80 26.33 13.93
CA ALA A 307 4.87 27.35 14.97
C ALA A 307 6.33 27.67 15.34
N LEU A 308 7.16 26.64 15.51
CA LEU A 308 8.58 26.85 15.83
C LEU A 308 9.33 27.57 14.71
N MET A 309 9.06 27.23 13.46
CA MET A 309 9.66 27.89 12.30
C MET A 309 9.25 29.36 12.21
N VAL A 310 7.96 29.65 12.28
CA VAL A 310 7.44 31.03 12.12
C VAL A 310 7.85 31.94 13.29
N LEU A 311 7.86 31.42 14.52
CA LEU A 311 8.11 32.24 15.71
C LEU A 311 9.59 32.46 16.01
N PHE A 312 10.45 31.47 15.73
CA PHE A 312 11.84 31.50 16.23
C PHE A 312 12.90 31.50 15.13
N MET A 313 12.56 31.18 13.89
CA MET A 313 13.56 31.03 12.83
C MET A 313 13.72 32.29 11.98
N PRO A 314 14.92 32.56 11.44
CA PRO A 314 15.11 33.66 10.51
C PRO A 314 14.37 33.41 9.19
N LEU A 315 14.01 34.49 8.50
CA LEU A 315 13.17 34.47 7.30
C LEU A 315 13.66 33.48 6.23
N GLN A 316 14.98 33.34 6.06
CA GLN A 316 15.57 32.43 5.08
C GLN A 316 15.23 30.96 5.40
N VAL A 317 15.34 30.56 6.67
CA VAL A 317 15.01 29.21 7.12
C VAL A 317 13.50 28.96 7.04
N GLN A 318 12.68 29.96 7.41
CA GLN A 318 11.23 29.90 7.23
C GLN A 318 10.84 29.66 5.77
N THR A 319 11.51 30.37 4.84
CA THR A 319 11.26 30.25 3.40
C THR A 319 11.60 28.85 2.89
N VAL A 320 12.77 28.31 3.28
CA VAL A 320 13.17 26.95 2.91
C VAL A 320 12.18 25.91 3.43
N TRP A 321 11.76 26.04 4.69
CA TRP A 321 10.78 25.13 5.28
C TRP A 321 9.42 25.24 4.57
N ALA A 322 8.92 26.44 4.29
CA ALA A 322 7.66 26.64 3.58
C ALA A 322 7.73 26.07 2.15
N ALA A 323 8.84 26.27 1.43
CA ALA A 323 9.05 25.69 0.11
C ALA A 323 9.05 24.14 0.17
N TYR A 324 9.67 23.55 1.19
CA TYR A 324 9.62 22.11 1.42
C TYR A 324 8.18 21.63 1.65
N GLN A 325 7.39 22.33 2.46
CA GLN A 325 5.99 21.95 2.70
C GLN A 325 5.16 21.99 1.42
N VAL A 326 5.32 23.01 0.58
CA VAL A 326 4.67 23.09 -0.74
C VAL A 326 5.09 21.91 -1.62
N TYR A 327 6.39 21.59 -1.66
CA TYR A 327 6.89 20.43 -2.38
C TYR A 327 6.26 19.12 -1.88
N VAL A 328 6.17 18.89 -0.56
CA VAL A 328 5.55 17.68 0.00
C VAL A 328 4.07 17.58 -0.38
N ILE A 329 3.35 18.69 -0.47
CA ILE A 329 1.96 18.70 -0.94
C ILE A 329 1.86 18.21 -2.38
N PHE A 330 2.71 18.72 -3.28
CA PHE A 330 2.75 18.24 -4.66
C PHE A 330 3.15 16.77 -4.75
N ALA A 331 4.12 16.33 -3.94
CA ALA A 331 4.53 14.93 -3.84
C ALA A 331 3.35 14.03 -3.41
N MET A 332 2.63 14.41 -2.35
CA MET A 332 1.43 13.69 -1.89
C MET A 332 0.31 13.67 -2.94
N LEU A 333 0.12 14.77 -3.68
CA LEU A 333 -0.86 14.85 -4.76
C LEU A 333 -0.52 13.89 -5.91
N ALA A 334 0.76 13.90 -6.33
CA ALA A 334 1.26 13.00 -7.35
C ALA A 334 1.17 11.54 -6.90
N ALA A 335 1.48 11.25 -5.63
CA ALA A 335 1.30 9.92 -5.07
C ALA A 335 -0.18 9.51 -5.04
N ARG A 336 -1.10 10.39 -4.62
CA ARG A 336 -2.53 10.08 -4.56
C ARG A 336 -3.12 9.70 -5.91
N TYR A 337 -2.80 10.45 -6.96
CA TYR A 337 -3.33 10.19 -8.30
C TYR A 337 -2.50 9.20 -9.14
N GLY A 338 -1.27 8.92 -8.71
CA GLY A 338 -0.38 7.94 -9.34
C GLY A 338 -0.43 6.54 -8.71
N GLU A 339 -1.48 6.22 -7.94
CA GLU A 339 -1.61 4.94 -7.21
C GLU A 339 -0.45 4.68 -6.24
N GLY A 340 0.01 5.76 -5.59
CA GLY A 340 1.13 5.75 -4.65
C GLY A 340 0.92 4.86 -3.43
N GLU A 341 -0.32 4.47 -3.15
CA GLU A 341 -0.64 3.47 -2.13
C GLU A 341 0.03 2.12 -2.42
N LEU A 342 0.16 1.72 -3.68
CA LEU A 342 0.71 0.43 -4.09
C LEU A 342 2.24 0.45 -4.22
N TRP A 343 2.87 1.61 -4.35
CA TRP A 343 4.32 1.69 -4.63
C TRP A 343 5.15 1.04 -3.52
N GLY A 344 6.00 0.10 -3.88
CA GLY A 344 6.90 -0.58 -2.96
C GLY A 344 6.32 -1.64 -2.07
N THR A 345 5.02 -1.88 -2.20
CA THR A 345 4.33 -2.87 -1.39
C THR A 345 4.73 -4.28 -1.82
N THR A 346 4.52 -5.27 -0.94
CA THR A 346 4.56 -6.69 -1.30
C THR A 346 3.67 -6.94 -2.52
N GLU A 347 2.51 -6.30 -2.58
CA GLU A 347 1.52 -6.46 -3.64
C GLU A 347 2.01 -5.99 -5.00
N GLU A 348 2.67 -4.83 -5.08
CA GLU A 348 3.27 -4.35 -6.33
C GLU A 348 4.39 -5.29 -6.78
N ARG A 349 5.19 -5.82 -5.84
CA ARG A 349 6.26 -6.76 -6.16
C ARG A 349 5.71 -8.06 -6.75
N VAL A 350 4.68 -8.64 -6.12
CA VAL A 350 4.03 -9.86 -6.61
C VAL A 350 3.29 -9.59 -7.93
N GLY A 351 2.58 -8.48 -8.06
CA GLY A 351 1.89 -8.10 -9.29
C GLY A 351 2.84 -7.95 -10.48
N LYS A 352 4.00 -7.29 -10.29
CA LYS A 352 5.04 -7.19 -11.32
C LYS A 352 5.60 -8.55 -11.71
N ALA A 353 5.87 -9.42 -10.74
CA ALA A 353 6.35 -10.77 -11.00
C ALA A 353 5.32 -11.60 -11.79
N LEU A 354 4.02 -11.46 -11.48
CA LEU A 354 2.96 -12.15 -12.21
C LEU A 354 2.87 -11.68 -13.67
N VAL A 355 2.93 -10.36 -13.90
CA VAL A 355 2.93 -9.78 -15.25
C VAL A 355 4.15 -10.20 -16.05
N GLU A 356 5.32 -10.26 -15.42
CA GLU A 356 6.53 -10.74 -16.05
C GLU A 356 6.43 -12.23 -16.39
N SER A 357 5.92 -13.05 -15.46
CA SER A 357 5.73 -14.49 -15.66
C SER A 357 4.76 -14.80 -16.80
N GLU A 358 3.70 -14.01 -16.98
CA GLU A 358 2.71 -14.19 -18.05
C GLU A 358 3.32 -14.00 -19.46
N LYS A 359 4.35 -13.14 -19.59
CA LYS A 359 5.04 -12.92 -20.88
C LYS A 359 5.84 -14.13 -21.34
N TYR A 360 6.27 -14.98 -20.41
CA TYR A 360 6.98 -16.22 -20.72
C TYR A 360 5.94 -17.32 -20.93
N ALA A 361 5.52 -17.46 -22.19
CA ALA A 361 4.43 -18.31 -22.67
C ALA A 361 4.29 -19.66 -21.92
N GLY A 362 3.18 -19.80 -21.17
CA GLY A 362 2.61 -21.09 -20.77
C GLY A 362 3.06 -21.69 -19.43
N GLU A 363 4.22 -21.31 -18.89
CA GLU A 363 4.79 -21.94 -17.67
C GLU A 363 5.10 -20.96 -16.54
N GLY A 364 4.93 -19.65 -16.76
CA GLY A 364 5.21 -18.62 -15.77
C GLY A 364 4.40 -18.83 -14.49
N MET A 365 5.11 -19.12 -13.39
CA MET A 365 4.55 -19.17 -12.05
C MET A 365 5.36 -18.26 -11.13
N VAL A 366 4.67 -17.62 -10.19
CA VAL A 366 5.29 -16.86 -9.12
C VAL A 366 5.17 -17.68 -7.85
N VAL A 367 6.29 -17.92 -7.19
CA VAL A 367 6.31 -18.64 -5.91
C VAL A 367 6.39 -17.62 -4.78
N LEU A 368 5.40 -17.66 -3.90
CA LEU A 368 5.38 -16.95 -2.63
C LEU A 368 5.92 -17.86 -1.55
N LYS A 369 6.62 -17.28 -0.58
CA LYS A 369 7.16 -18.00 0.58
C LYS A 369 6.67 -17.29 1.85
N ASN A 370 6.16 -18.06 2.80
CA ASN A 370 5.86 -17.55 4.14
C ASN A 370 7.11 -17.58 5.04
N ARG A 371 6.97 -17.25 6.33
CA ARG A 371 8.10 -17.22 7.27
C ARG A 371 8.61 -18.61 7.62
N THR A 372 7.73 -19.61 7.75
CA THR A 372 8.11 -21.00 8.06
C THR A 372 8.83 -21.66 6.88
N GLY A 373 8.69 -21.07 5.70
CA GLY A 373 9.31 -21.49 4.46
C GLY A 373 8.45 -22.40 3.60
N GLU A 374 7.19 -22.56 3.97
CA GLU A 374 6.15 -23.08 3.09
C GLU A 374 5.95 -22.14 1.91
N MET A 375 5.52 -22.72 0.79
CA MET A 375 5.46 -22.02 -0.48
C MET A 375 4.12 -22.21 -1.18
N VAL A 376 3.68 -21.14 -1.83
CA VAL A 376 2.47 -21.07 -2.64
C VAL A 376 2.84 -20.66 -4.04
N GLY A 377 2.47 -21.47 -5.02
CA GLY A 377 2.55 -21.11 -6.43
C GLY A 377 1.34 -20.28 -6.83
N MET A 378 1.59 -19.28 -7.67
CA MET A 378 0.57 -18.43 -8.28
C MET A 378 0.75 -18.41 -9.79
N ARG A 379 -0.36 -18.53 -10.52
CA ARG A 379 -0.38 -18.33 -11.97
C ARG A 379 -1.49 -17.37 -12.35
N LEU A 380 -1.17 -16.43 -13.23
CA LEU A 380 -2.13 -15.47 -13.78
C LEU A 380 -2.44 -15.80 -15.24
N LYS A 381 -3.73 -15.81 -15.60
CA LYS A 381 -4.22 -15.84 -16.98
C LYS A 381 -5.16 -14.65 -17.19
N ARG A 382 -4.99 -13.90 -18.27
CA ARG A 382 -5.84 -12.74 -18.57
C ARG A 382 -6.49 -12.82 -19.93
N THR A 383 -7.73 -12.35 -20.01
CA THR A 383 -8.47 -12.19 -21.25
C THR A 383 -9.14 -10.81 -21.29
N VAL A 384 -9.26 -10.22 -22.47
CA VAL A 384 -9.86 -8.89 -22.68
C VAL A 384 -11.12 -9.05 -23.51
N HIS A 385 -12.20 -8.41 -23.08
CA HIS A 385 -13.53 -8.53 -23.69
C HIS A 385 -14.09 -7.17 -24.06
N GLY A 386 -14.73 -7.06 -25.23
CA GLY A 386 -15.28 -5.80 -25.73
C GLY A 386 -16.63 -5.36 -25.12
N SER A 387 -17.13 -6.05 -24.09
CA SER A 387 -18.34 -5.65 -23.39
C SER A 387 -18.42 -6.26 -21.99
N TYR A 388 -19.22 -5.63 -21.11
CA TYR A 388 -19.45 -6.11 -19.75
C TYR A 388 -20.15 -7.46 -19.71
N SER A 389 -21.11 -7.67 -20.61
CA SER A 389 -21.78 -8.96 -20.75
C SER A 389 -20.80 -10.04 -21.21
N ALA A 390 -19.92 -9.78 -22.18
CA ALA A 390 -18.91 -10.74 -22.62
C ALA A 390 -17.94 -11.11 -21.48
N GLY A 391 -17.45 -10.12 -20.72
CA GLY A 391 -16.62 -10.35 -19.54
C GLY A 391 -17.34 -11.22 -18.49
N LYS A 392 -18.62 -10.93 -18.21
CA LYS A 392 -19.43 -11.72 -17.27
C LYS A 392 -19.67 -13.15 -17.77
N THR A 393 -19.88 -13.35 -19.07
CA THR A 393 -20.00 -14.68 -19.67
C THR A 393 -18.69 -15.46 -19.54
N GLN A 394 -17.54 -14.80 -19.71
CA GLN A 394 -16.25 -15.45 -19.49
C GLN A 394 -16.02 -15.83 -18.03
N VAL A 395 -16.39 -14.97 -17.08
CA VAL A 395 -16.38 -15.30 -15.64
C VAL A 395 -17.26 -16.52 -15.37
N ALA A 396 -18.49 -16.53 -15.89
CA ALA A 396 -19.40 -17.66 -15.74
C ALA A 396 -18.79 -18.95 -16.32
N ARG A 397 -18.10 -18.87 -17.46
CA ARG A 397 -17.38 -19.99 -18.07
C ARG A 397 -16.26 -20.53 -17.18
N ILE A 398 -15.43 -19.64 -16.65
CA ILE A 398 -14.33 -20.02 -15.72
C ILE A 398 -14.92 -20.62 -14.44
N VAL A 399 -15.99 -20.04 -13.91
CA VAL A 399 -16.66 -20.53 -12.71
C VAL A 399 -17.28 -21.91 -12.93
N SER A 400 -17.84 -22.17 -14.12
CA SER A 400 -18.48 -23.45 -14.46
C SER A 400 -17.54 -24.58 -14.89
N SER A 401 -16.28 -24.26 -15.26
CA SER A 401 -15.33 -25.22 -15.85
C SER A 401 -14.55 -26.02 -14.82
#